data_AF-A0AAQ1KJ50-F1
#
_entry.id   AF-A0AAQ1KJ50-F1
#
_cell.length_a   1.000
_cell.length_b   1.000
_cell.length_c   1.000
_cell.angle_alpha   90.00
_cell.angle_beta   90.00
_cell.angle_gamma   90.00
#
_symmetry.space_group_name_H-M   'P 1'
#
loop_
_entity.id
_entity.type
_entity.pdbx_description
1 polymer ?
#
loop_
_entity_poly.entity_id
_entity_poly.type
_entity_poly.pdbx_seq_one_letter_code
_entity_poly.pdbx_strand_id
1 'polypeptide(L)'
;MGDSFYFEVREETDVEKLFDGNEYVRPRYRYDVSSNRIVVQLDPGRMARVTARKDGKVLVFIVRLGSALAKDCAAPHGVYLETAA
;
A
#
# COMPACT_ATOMS: atom_id res chain seq x y z
N MET A 1 4.40 -10.98 18.94
CA MET A 1 4.59 -9.65 18.33
C MET A 1 4.40 -9.85 16.84
N GLY A 2 3.27 -9.41 16.31
CA GLY A 2 2.90 -9.64 14.91
C GLY A 2 3.50 -8.61 13.96
N ASP A 3 3.48 -8.91 12.67
CA ASP A 3 3.73 -7.93 11.64
C ASP A 3 2.52 -7.02 11.43
N SER A 4 2.78 -5.79 11.01
CA SER A 4 1.77 -4.86 10.56
C SER A 4 1.98 -4.51 9.09
N PHE A 5 0.88 -4.36 8.35
CA PHE A 5 0.85 -4.19 6.91
C PHE A 5 0.09 -2.92 6.59
N TYR A 6 0.70 -2.04 5.80
CA TYR A 6 0.05 -0.83 5.32
C TYR A 6 -0.44 -1.03 3.90
N PHE A 7 -1.70 -0.66 3.69
CA PHE A 7 -2.38 -0.74 2.41
C PHE A 7 -2.95 0.62 2.03
N GLU A 8 -2.83 0.97 0.76
CA GLU A 8 -3.59 2.06 0.17
C GLU A 8 -4.90 1.51 -0.40
N VAL A 9 -6.01 2.20 -0.15
CA VAL A 9 -7.31 1.86 -0.75
C VAL A 9 -7.48 2.64 -2.04
N ARG A 10 -7.81 1.95 -3.12
CA ARG A 10 -8.03 2.55 -4.45
C ARG A 10 -9.31 2.10 -5.11
N GLU A 11 -9.72 2.85 -6.12
CA GLU A 11 -10.87 2.51 -6.95
C GLU A 11 -10.47 1.48 -8.01
N GLU A 12 -11.41 0.63 -8.42
CA GLU A 12 -11.21 -0.30 -9.56
C GLU A 12 -10.84 0.42 -10.85
N THR A 13 -11.30 1.66 -11.05
CA THR A 13 -10.95 2.47 -12.23
C THR A 13 -9.48 2.84 -12.32
N ASP A 14 -8.73 2.73 -11.21
CA ASP A 14 -7.29 3.00 -11.17
C ASP A 14 -6.44 1.76 -11.54
N VAL A 15 -7.08 0.60 -11.75
CA VAL A 15 -6.40 -0.67 -12.06
C VAL A 15 -6.06 -0.75 -13.54
N GLU A 16 -4.77 -0.90 -13.82
CA GLU A 16 -4.23 -1.21 -15.13
C GLU A 16 -3.96 -2.72 -15.22
N LYS A 17 -4.58 -3.39 -16.20
CA LYS A 17 -4.31 -4.79 -16.53
C LYS A 17 -3.09 -4.86 -17.44
N LEU A 18 -2.05 -5.59 -17.03
CA LEU A 18 -0.87 -5.83 -17.87
C LEU A 18 -0.99 -7.17 -18.61
N PHE A 19 -0.23 -7.30 -19.69
CA PHE A 19 -0.27 -8.46 -20.60
C PHE A 19 0.16 -9.79 -19.94
N ASP A 20 0.74 -9.75 -18.75
CA ASP A 20 1.15 -10.91 -17.95
C ASP A 20 -0.01 -11.52 -17.13
N GLY A 21 -1.23 -10.99 -17.26
CA GLY A 21 -2.41 -11.42 -16.51
C GLY A 21 -2.43 -10.93 -15.05
N ASN A 22 -1.42 -10.15 -14.65
CA ASN A 22 -1.40 -9.50 -13.34
C ASN A 22 -2.01 -8.10 -13.44
N GLU A 23 -2.54 -7.66 -12.31
CA GLU A 23 -3.20 -6.37 -12.16
C GLU A 23 -2.38 -5.48 -11.27
N TYR A 24 -2.19 -4.25 -11.74
CA TYR A 24 -1.36 -3.28 -11.06
C TYR A 24 -2.09 -1.95 -10.98
N VAL A 25 -1.68 -1.17 -10.01
CA VAL A 25 -2.11 0.21 -9.82
C VAL A 25 -0.88 1.08 -9.62
N ARG A 26 -1.01 2.36 -9.94
CA ARG A 26 -0.03 3.36 -9.49
C ARG A 26 -0.37 3.75 -8.05
N PRO A 27 0.40 3.32 -7.04
CA PRO A 27 0.14 3.73 -5.66
C PRO A 27 0.37 5.24 -5.54
N ARG A 28 -0.49 5.95 -4.80
CA ARG A 28 -0.25 7.36 -4.41
C ARG A 28 0.82 7.43 -3.33
N TYR A 29 1.07 6.34 -2.61
CA TYR A 29 1.96 6.34 -1.48
C TYR A 29 3.09 5.31 -1.59
N ARG A 30 4.20 5.62 -0.92
CA ARG A 30 5.30 4.68 -0.69
C ARG A 30 5.80 4.81 0.75
N TYR A 31 6.41 3.75 1.25
CA TYR A 31 7.17 3.82 2.48
C TYR A 31 8.56 4.41 2.23
N ASP A 32 8.93 5.42 3.02
CA ASP A 32 10.28 5.98 3.10
C ASP A 32 10.96 5.48 4.38
N VAL A 33 11.97 4.63 4.17
CA VAL A 33 12.73 3.99 5.26
C VAL A 33 13.50 5.03 6.08
N SER A 34 13.99 6.10 5.44
CA SER A 34 14.87 7.07 6.10
C SER A 34 14.13 7.92 7.13
N SER A 35 12.85 8.23 6.88
CA SER A 35 12.01 9.00 7.78
C SER A 35 11.05 8.14 8.61
N ASN A 36 10.94 6.83 8.34
CA ASN A 36 9.90 5.93 8.89
C ASN A 36 8.48 6.49 8.66
N ARG A 37 8.17 6.89 7.42
CA ARG A 37 6.87 7.49 7.07
C ARG A 37 6.35 6.94 5.76
N ILE A 38 5.02 6.97 5.63
CA ILE A 38 4.37 6.78 4.34
C ILE A 38 4.20 8.15 3.69
N VAL A 39 4.83 8.32 2.54
CA VAL A 39 4.92 9.60 1.81
C VAL A 39 4.30 9.48 0.43
N VAL A 40 3.99 10.61 -0.19
CA VAL A 40 3.51 10.64 -1.57
C VAL A 40 4.54 9.99 -2.49
N GLN A 41 4.08 9.09 -3.33
CA GLN A 41 4.87 8.50 -4.38
C GLN A 41 4.90 9.45 -5.58
N LEU A 42 6.10 9.87 -5.96
CA LEU A 42 6.33 10.83 -7.04
C LEU A 42 6.92 10.18 -8.29
N ASP A 43 7.44 8.95 -8.19
CA ASP A 43 7.94 8.24 -9.36
C ASP A 43 6.77 7.64 -10.17
N PRO A 44 6.56 8.13 -11.40
CA PRO A 44 5.40 7.79 -12.23
C PRO A 44 5.48 6.39 -12.85
N GLY A 45 6.65 5.74 -12.82
CA GLY A 45 6.87 4.39 -13.32
C GLY A 45 6.61 3.30 -12.28
N ARG A 46 6.43 3.66 -11.00
CA ARG A 46 6.17 2.68 -9.96
C ARG A 46 4.76 2.12 -10.06
N MET A 47 4.70 0.81 -10.21
CA MET A 47 3.47 0.03 -10.14
C MET A 47 3.51 -0.85 -8.88
N ALA A 48 2.36 -1.02 -8.25
CA ALA A 48 2.15 -1.97 -7.17
C ALA A 48 1.08 -2.97 -7.58
N ARG A 49 1.33 -4.25 -7.27
CA ARG A 49 0.38 -5.32 -7.58
C ARG A 49 -0.87 -5.17 -6.72
N VAL A 50 -2.05 -5.39 -7.31
CA VAL A 50 -3.30 -5.50 -6.57
C VAL A 50 -3.25 -6.75 -5.68
N THR A 51 -3.41 -6.58 -4.37
CA THR A 51 -3.29 -7.70 -3.41
C THR A 51 -4.64 -8.26 -2.97
N ALA A 52 -5.68 -7.43 -2.92
CA ALA A 52 -7.02 -7.86 -2.56
C ALA A 52 -8.09 -6.91 -3.11
N ARG A 53 -9.33 -7.41 -3.15
CA ARG A 53 -10.53 -6.69 -3.60
C ARG A 53 -11.64 -6.80 -2.57
N LYS A 54 -12.36 -5.70 -2.37
CA LYS A 54 -13.55 -5.67 -1.53
C LYS A 54 -14.45 -4.49 -1.90
N ASP A 55 -15.72 -4.77 -2.18
CA ASP A 55 -16.78 -3.75 -2.37
C ASP A 55 -16.42 -2.63 -3.38
N GLY A 56 -15.84 -3.02 -4.53
CA GLY A 56 -15.41 -2.07 -5.57
C GLY A 56 -14.13 -1.29 -5.25
N LYS A 57 -13.49 -1.59 -4.11
CA LYS A 57 -12.17 -1.08 -3.74
C LYS A 57 -11.10 -2.14 -3.92
N VAL A 58 -9.90 -1.70 -4.27
CA VAL A 58 -8.69 -2.53 -4.31
C VAL A 58 -7.76 -2.12 -3.18
N LEU A 59 -7.16 -3.11 -2.53
CA LEU A 59 -6.10 -2.90 -1.55
C LEU A 59 -4.76 -3.07 -2.24
N VAL A 60 -3.91 -2.07 -2.02
CA VAL A 60 -2.59 -1.95 -2.64
C VAL A 60 -1.56 -1.99 -1.54
N PHE A 61 -0.75 -3.04 -1.54
CA PHE A 61 0.27 -3.21 -0.51
C PHE A 61 1.37 -2.14 -0.62
N ILE A 62 1.66 -1.44 0.49
CA ILE A 62 2.72 -0.44 0.57
C ILE A 62 3.97 -1.04 1.21
N VAL A 63 3.84 -1.57 2.43
CA VAL A 63 4.97 -2.10 3.23
C VAL A 63 4.49 -3.01 4.36
N ARG A 64 5.36 -3.95 4.76
CA ARG A 64 5.26 -4.76 5.98
C ARG A 64 6.30 -4.24 6.97
N LEU A 65 5.86 -3.90 8.17
CA LEU A 65 6.71 -3.45 9.27
C LEU A 65 6.51 -4.35 10.50
N GLY A 66 7.53 -4.51 11.32
CA GLY A 66 7.34 -5.10 12.64
C GLY A 66 6.46 -4.20 13.52
N SER A 67 5.70 -4.80 14.46
CA SER A 67 4.78 -4.10 15.38
C SER A 67 5.33 -2.81 16.00
N ALA A 68 6.62 -2.79 16.38
CA ALA A 68 7.24 -1.60 16.99
C ALA A 68 7.38 -0.46 15.99
N LEU A 69 7.97 -0.73 14.82
CA LEU A 69 8.13 0.26 13.75
C LEU A 69 6.80 0.79 13.23
N ALA A 70 5.78 -0.08 13.16
CA ALA A 70 4.44 0.30 12.71
C ALA A 70 3.77 1.30 13.67
N LYS A 71 3.93 1.13 14.98
CA LYS A 71 3.37 2.09 15.96
C LYS A 71 3.95 3.51 15.81
N ASP A 72 5.20 3.61 15.39
CA ASP A 72 5.91 4.88 15.21
C ASP A 72 5.83 5.42 13.77
N CYS A 73 5.24 4.66 12.84
CA CYS A 73 5.15 5.04 11.44
C CYS A 73 4.00 6.04 11.23
N ALA A 74 4.32 7.22 10.71
CA ALA A 74 3.32 8.22 10.36
C ALA A 74 2.71 7.89 8.98
N ALA A 75 1.42 7.54 8.97
CA ALA A 75 0.65 7.24 7.76
C ALA A 75 -0.36 8.36 7.43
N PRO A 76 -0.51 8.76 6.15
CA PRO A 76 -1.49 9.75 5.73
C PRO A 76 -2.91 9.17 5.67
N HIS A 77 -3.91 10.05 5.56
CA HIS A 77 -5.30 9.63 5.34
C HIS A 77 -5.45 8.80 4.07
N GLY A 78 -6.33 7.79 4.11
CA GLY A 78 -6.56 6.86 3.00
C GLY A 78 -5.61 5.66 2.98
N VAL A 79 -4.71 5.55 3.96
CA VAL A 79 -3.89 4.35 4.20
C VAL A 79 -4.47 3.57 5.39
N TYR A 80 -4.70 2.29 5.17
CA TYR A 80 -5.20 1.33 6.14
C TYR A 80 -4.05 0.52 6.73
N LEU A 81 -4.14 0.21 8.03
CA LEU A 81 -3.18 -0.63 8.75
C LEU A 81 -3.87 -1.92 9.20
N GLU A 82 -3.31 -3.05 8.80
CA GLU A 82 -3.68 -4.38 9.31
C GLU A 82 -2.56 -4.92 10.19
N THR A 83 -2.89 -5.53 11.32
CA THR A 83 -1.89 -6.17 12.19
C THR A 83 -2.23 -7.65 12.35
N ALA A 84 -1.27 -8.51 12.04
CA ALA A 84 -1.40 -9.94 12.28
C ALA A 84 -1.37 -10.20 13.80
N ALA A 85 -2.30 -11.02 14.28
CA ALA A 85 -2.41 -11.41 15.70
C ALA A 85 -1.22 -12.28 16.15
#